data_AF-A0A816A2E0-F1
#
_entry.id   AF-A0A816A2E0-F1
#
_cell.length_a   1.000
_cell.length_b   1.000
_cell.length_c   1.000
_cell.angle_alpha   90.00
_cell.angle_beta   90.00
_cell.angle_gamma   90.00
#
_symmetry.space_group_name_H-M   'P 1'
#
loop_
_entity.id
_entity.type
_entity.pdbx_description
1 polymer ?
#
loop_
_entity_poly.entity_id
_entity_poly.type
_entity_poly.pdbx_seq_one_letter_code
_entity_poly.pdbx_strand_id
1 'polypeptide(L)'
;MSSIIHNNSNSPRSDTSKYNIHIVVDNSNLFIGAQVGQGEDGKLNAAIRISIANLVNVIEENIEVDNIKTRIVGGSVPSRNARVWAEWERCGYECLLGERSISNKEVFVDDMLHSQIQNLILKNKSSEDCKQHLILITGDGGKNGKRTNFPNIISLALNNKWTVDLWSWKASLSREFANIQKRHSPNMKINYLDTYRTEITFQEKQKQEQQDREQEQQNQQEQDQQDQEQDQQGQEQEQQNQQEQEHEQQNQQEQDQKIKKKKKKKKKKNKIKINKND
;
A
#
# COMPACT_ATOMS: atom_id res chain seq x y z
N MET A 1 17.44 13.97 8.68
CA MET A 1 17.14 12.54 8.45
C MET A 1 17.71 11.74 9.62
N SER A 2 16.96 11.66 10.72
CA SER A 2 17.41 10.92 11.92
C SER A 2 16.69 9.58 11.95
N SER A 3 17.44 8.53 11.61
CA SER A 3 17.01 7.14 11.68
C SER A 3 16.95 6.71 13.14
N ILE A 4 15.74 6.54 13.68
CA ILE A 4 15.56 5.92 15.00
C ILE A 4 15.65 4.40 14.79
N ILE A 5 16.83 3.86 15.07
CA ILE A 5 17.07 2.42 15.16
C ILE A 5 16.48 1.95 16.48
N HIS A 6 15.32 1.29 16.43
CA HIS A 6 14.78 0.56 17.57
C HIS A 6 15.53 -0.77 17.73
N ASN A 7 16.63 -0.74 18.47
CA ASN A 7 17.27 -1.95 18.98
C ASN A 7 16.39 -2.57 20.07
N ASN A 8 15.54 -3.52 19.70
CA ASN A 8 14.81 -4.35 20.65
C ASN A 8 15.47 -5.74 20.74
N SER A 9 16.66 -5.78 21.36
CA SER A 9 17.37 -7.02 21.69
C SER A 9 16.84 -7.60 22.99
N ASN A 10 15.97 -8.62 22.92
CA ASN A 10 15.97 -9.83 23.75
C ASN A 10 14.63 -10.58 23.69
N SER A 11 14.50 -11.52 22.74
CA SER A 11 13.83 -12.79 23.01
C SER A 11 14.29 -13.82 21.98
N PRO A 12 14.76 -15.01 22.38
CA PRO A 12 15.04 -16.08 21.45
C PRO A 12 13.70 -16.60 20.93
N ARG A 13 13.13 -15.98 19.89
CA ARG A 13 12.03 -16.59 19.15
C ARG A 13 12.64 -17.81 18.44
N SER A 14 12.26 -18.97 18.95
CA SER A 14 12.59 -20.29 18.44
C SER A 14 12.51 -20.32 16.92
N ASP A 15 13.54 -20.89 16.29
CA ASP A 15 13.58 -21.38 14.91
C ASP A 15 12.17 -21.65 14.34
N THR A 16 11.66 -20.70 13.55
CA THR A 16 10.30 -20.74 12.99
C THR A 16 10.18 -21.78 11.88
N SER A 17 11.30 -22.32 11.39
CA SER A 17 11.36 -23.37 10.35
C SER A 17 10.60 -24.65 10.70
N LYS A 18 10.32 -24.86 12.00
CA LYS A 18 9.56 -26.01 12.50
C LYS A 18 8.06 -25.80 12.57
N TYR A 19 7.55 -24.64 12.19
CA TYR A 19 6.14 -24.29 12.31
C TYR A 19 5.47 -24.08 10.95
N ASN A 20 4.33 -24.73 10.76
CA ASN A 20 3.33 -24.27 9.83
C ASN A 20 2.50 -23.18 10.50
N ILE A 21 2.45 -22.00 9.89
CA ILE A 21 1.83 -20.81 10.45
C ILE A 21 0.52 -20.52 9.73
N HIS A 22 -0.52 -20.32 10.51
CA HIS A 22 -1.85 -19.95 10.05
C HIS A 22 -2.22 -18.61 10.67
N ILE A 23 -2.50 -17.62 9.83
CA ILE A 23 -2.83 -16.26 10.25
C ILE A 23 -4.31 -16.03 9.99
N VAL A 24 -5.03 -15.62 11.04
CA VAL A 24 -6.47 -15.33 10.96
C VAL A 24 -6.74 -13.97 11.58
N VAL A 25 -7.39 -13.10 10.81
CA VAL A 25 -7.69 -11.72 11.20
C VAL A 25 -9.19 -11.53 11.32
N ASP A 26 -9.63 -11.02 12.46
CA ASP A 26 -10.96 -10.44 12.63
C ASP A 26 -10.89 -8.94 12.32
N ASN A 27 -11.26 -8.57 11.10
CA ASN A 27 -11.12 -7.21 10.61
C ASN A 27 -11.98 -6.21 11.42
N SER A 28 -13.20 -6.60 11.81
CA SER A 28 -14.10 -5.73 12.56
C SER A 28 -13.50 -5.39 13.92
N ASN A 29 -13.01 -6.39 14.65
CA ASN A 29 -12.39 -6.18 15.96
C ASN A 29 -11.05 -5.44 15.88
N LEU A 30 -10.27 -5.69 14.83
CA LEU A 30 -9.04 -4.95 14.54
C LEU A 30 -9.31 -3.45 14.33
N PHE A 31 -10.28 -3.09 13.47
CA PHE A 31 -10.59 -1.70 13.15
C PHE A 31 -11.28 -0.97 14.29
N ILE A 32 -12.28 -1.57 14.93
CA ILE A 32 -12.99 -0.96 16.06
C ILE A 32 -12.01 -0.72 17.20
N GLY A 33 -11.16 -1.70 17.52
CA GLY A 33 -10.17 -1.55 18.59
C GLY A 33 -9.12 -0.46 18.33
N ALA A 34 -8.77 -0.20 17.06
CA ALA A 34 -7.88 0.91 16.73
C ALA A 34 -8.50 2.28 17.01
N GLN A 35 -9.83 2.38 16.90
CA GLN A 35 -10.60 3.61 17.10
C GLN A 35 -10.94 3.87 18.56
N VAL A 36 -10.89 2.88 19.44
CA VAL A 36 -11.05 3.07 20.89
C VAL A 36 -9.86 3.90 21.39
N GLY A 37 -10.13 5.16 21.76
CA GLY A 37 -9.10 6.11 22.17
C GLY A 37 -8.38 5.71 23.47
N GLN A 38 -7.10 6.07 23.56
CA GLN A 38 -6.27 5.99 24.77
C GLN A 38 -6.47 7.20 25.71
N GLY A 39 -7.28 8.19 25.33
CA GLY A 39 -7.56 9.38 26.16
C GLY A 39 -8.51 9.08 27.32
N GLU A 40 -8.45 9.91 28.37
CA GLU A 40 -9.24 9.78 29.60
C GLU A 40 -10.77 9.70 29.34
N ASP A 41 -11.24 10.21 28.21
CA ASP A 41 -12.65 10.26 27.82
C ASP A 41 -13.21 8.93 27.26
N GLY A 42 -12.37 7.97 26.86
CA GLY A 42 -12.82 6.73 26.21
C GLY A 42 -13.56 6.90 24.87
N LYS A 43 -13.46 8.07 24.22
CA LYS A 43 -14.16 8.38 22.97
C LYS A 43 -13.57 7.65 21.77
N LEU A 44 -14.45 7.18 20.89
CA LEU A 44 -14.09 6.59 19.60
C LEU A 44 -13.56 7.66 18.65
N ASN A 45 -12.34 7.47 18.13
CA ASN A 45 -11.79 8.28 17.05
C ASN A 45 -11.98 7.57 15.71
N ALA A 46 -13.13 7.80 15.08
CA ALA A 46 -13.49 7.23 13.80
C ALA A 46 -12.62 7.73 12.62
N ALA A 47 -11.71 8.70 12.79
CA ALA A 47 -10.79 9.13 11.75
C ALA A 47 -9.54 8.23 11.65
N ILE A 48 -9.30 7.39 12.66
CA ILE A 48 -8.19 6.43 12.66
C ILE A 48 -8.51 5.32 11.65
N ARG A 49 -7.52 5.05 10.80
CA ARG A 49 -7.47 3.96 9.82
C ARG A 49 -6.24 3.11 10.10
N ILE A 50 -6.22 1.90 9.54
CA ILE A 50 -5.13 0.95 9.67
C ILE A 50 -4.43 0.81 8.33
N SER A 51 -3.10 0.91 8.32
CA SER A 51 -2.25 0.53 7.19
C SER A 51 -2.09 -0.99 7.19
N ILE A 52 -2.86 -1.68 6.34
CA ILE A 52 -2.84 -3.14 6.26
C ILE A 52 -1.44 -3.65 5.88
N ALA A 53 -0.77 -3.01 4.92
CA ALA A 53 0.60 -3.38 4.55
C ALA A 53 1.57 -3.30 5.74
N ASN A 54 1.53 -2.22 6.52
CA ASN A 54 2.42 -2.08 7.68
C ASN A 54 2.04 -3.07 8.80
N LEU A 55 0.75 -3.31 9.01
CA LEU A 55 0.26 -4.31 9.96
C LEU A 55 0.77 -5.71 9.60
N VAL A 56 0.66 -6.10 8.32
CA VAL A 56 1.15 -7.40 7.83
C VAL A 56 2.66 -7.50 8.03
N ASN A 57 3.42 -6.45 7.72
CA ASN A 57 4.87 -6.42 7.96
C ASN A 57 5.24 -6.62 9.44
N VAL A 58 4.46 -6.05 10.36
CA VAL A 58 4.66 -6.20 11.82
C VAL A 58 4.32 -7.61 12.29
N ILE A 59 3.18 -8.16 11.86
CA ILE A 59 2.71 -9.48 12.32
C ILE A 59 3.57 -10.61 11.76
N GLU A 60 3.96 -10.48 10.48
CA GLU A 60 4.75 -11.48 9.76
C GLU A 60 6.25 -11.26 9.91
N GLU A 61 6.67 -10.30 10.75
CA GLU A 61 8.07 -9.99 10.98
C GLU A 61 8.84 -11.23 11.48
N ASN A 62 9.95 -11.56 10.81
CA ASN A 62 10.79 -12.73 11.11
C ASN A 62 10.11 -14.09 10.89
N ILE A 63 9.04 -14.13 10.09
CA ILE A 63 8.43 -15.37 9.61
C ILE A 63 8.92 -15.65 8.19
N GLU A 64 9.49 -16.83 7.96
CA GLU A 64 9.82 -17.26 6.60
C GLU A 64 8.53 -17.48 5.80
N VAL A 65 8.47 -16.94 4.60
CA VAL A 65 7.26 -16.97 3.75
C VAL A 65 6.77 -18.41 3.52
N ASP A 66 7.70 -19.36 3.34
CA ASP A 66 7.40 -20.77 3.12
C ASP A 66 6.71 -21.43 4.33
N ASN A 67 6.86 -20.88 5.53
CA ASN A 67 6.21 -21.39 6.74
C ASN A 67 4.76 -20.91 6.86
N ILE A 68 4.36 -19.87 6.14
CA ILE A 68 2.99 -19.33 6.20
C ILE A 68 2.09 -20.13 5.26
N LYS A 69 1.25 -21.00 5.84
CA LYS A 69 0.37 -21.90 5.10
C LYS A 69 -1.00 -21.32 4.85
N THR A 70 -1.43 -20.33 5.64
CA THR A 70 -2.77 -19.75 5.52
C THR A 70 -2.78 -18.31 5.98
N ARG A 71 -3.47 -17.45 5.22
CA ARG A 71 -3.78 -16.06 5.55
C ARG A 71 -5.26 -15.82 5.28
N ILE A 72 -6.04 -15.64 6.33
CA ILE A 72 -7.49 -15.41 6.24
C ILE A 72 -7.83 -14.13 6.97
N VAL A 73 -8.67 -13.30 6.36
CA VAL A 73 -9.30 -12.17 7.02
C VAL A 73 -10.82 -12.28 6.92
N GLY A 74 -11.51 -12.13 8.04
CA GLY A 74 -12.96 -12.12 8.12
C GLY A 74 -13.51 -10.72 8.36
N GLY A 75 -14.62 -10.39 7.71
CA GLY A 75 -15.38 -9.19 7.98
C GLY A 75 -16.73 -9.17 7.27
N SER A 76 -17.43 -8.03 7.31
CA SER A 76 -18.77 -7.91 6.72
C SER A 76 -18.87 -6.96 5.52
N VAL A 77 -19.88 -7.23 4.68
CA VAL A 77 -20.29 -6.43 3.52
C VAL A 77 -21.71 -5.88 3.75
N PRO A 78 -22.04 -4.66 3.30
CA PRO A 78 -21.16 -3.74 2.58
C PRO A 78 -20.20 -3.06 3.56
N SER A 79 -18.90 -3.32 3.39
CA SER A 79 -17.93 -2.34 3.80
C SER A 79 -18.11 -1.18 2.82
N ARG A 80 -18.20 0.05 3.30
CA ARG A 80 -18.22 1.24 2.41
C ARG A 80 -16.92 1.40 1.60
N ASN A 81 -16.00 0.41 1.64
CA ASN A 81 -14.61 0.60 1.25
C ASN A 81 -14.03 -0.69 0.65
N ALA A 82 -14.34 -0.96 -0.63
CA ALA A 82 -13.75 -2.05 -1.42
C ALA A 82 -12.20 -2.02 -1.39
N ARG A 83 -11.61 -0.85 -1.16
CA ARG A 83 -10.16 -0.63 -1.01
C ARG A 83 -9.54 -1.40 0.15
N VAL A 84 -10.27 -1.62 1.24
CA VAL A 84 -9.76 -2.37 2.42
C VAL A 84 -9.55 -3.84 2.04
N TRP A 85 -10.51 -4.44 1.35
CA TRP A 85 -10.41 -5.84 0.93
C TRP A 85 -9.36 -6.04 -0.16
N ALA A 86 -9.30 -5.13 -1.14
CA ALA A 86 -8.25 -5.16 -2.17
C ALA A 86 -6.84 -5.07 -1.57
N GLU A 87 -6.66 -4.32 -0.48
CA GLU A 87 -5.37 -4.21 0.19
C GLU A 87 -5.00 -5.49 0.96
N TRP A 88 -5.96 -6.15 1.62
CA TRP A 88 -5.75 -7.47 2.21
C TRP A 88 -5.37 -8.52 1.14
N GLU A 89 -6.08 -8.54 0.02
CA GLU A 89 -5.78 -9.42 -1.12
C GLU A 89 -4.40 -9.14 -1.71
N ARG A 90 -4.01 -7.85 -1.82
CA ARG A 90 -2.66 -7.45 -2.26
C ARG A 90 -1.57 -7.96 -1.32
N CYS A 91 -1.87 -8.09 -0.02
CA CYS A 91 -1.00 -8.71 0.98
C CYS A 91 -1.11 -10.24 1.02
N GLY A 92 -1.86 -10.87 0.11
CA GLY A 92 -1.99 -12.33 0.00
C GLY A 92 -2.97 -12.97 0.97
N TYR A 93 -3.90 -12.21 1.55
CA TYR A 93 -4.95 -12.73 2.42
C TYR A 93 -6.19 -13.12 1.62
N GLU A 94 -6.78 -14.26 1.98
CA GLU A 94 -8.12 -14.64 1.54
C GLU A 94 -9.18 -13.85 2.34
N CYS A 95 -9.98 -13.06 1.64
CA CYS A 95 -11.06 -12.27 2.24
C CYS A 95 -12.35 -13.07 2.33
N LEU A 96 -12.76 -13.39 3.56
CA LEU A 96 -14.02 -14.05 3.85
C LEU A 96 -15.06 -13.02 4.31
N LEU A 97 -16.09 -12.82 3.49
CA LEU A 97 -17.02 -11.72 3.64
C LEU A 97 -18.44 -12.22 3.93
N GLY A 98 -19.02 -11.80 5.05
CA GLY A 98 -20.42 -12.08 5.42
C GLY A 98 -21.36 -10.94 5.07
N GLU A 99 -22.60 -11.25 4.66
CA GLU A 99 -23.64 -10.24 4.47
C GLU A 99 -24.14 -9.67 5.82
N ARG A 100 -24.42 -8.37 5.88
CA ARG A 100 -25.14 -7.76 7.00
C ARG A 100 -26.64 -8.06 6.89
N SER A 101 -27.27 -8.41 8.02
CA SER A 101 -28.73 -8.57 8.04
C SER A 101 -29.46 -7.25 7.80
N ILE A 102 -30.78 -7.32 7.56
CA ILE A 102 -31.72 -6.18 7.49
C ILE A 102 -31.58 -5.24 8.72
N SER A 103 -31.11 -5.76 9.86
CA SER A 103 -30.86 -4.98 11.09
C SER A 103 -29.48 -4.30 11.17
N ASN A 104 -28.69 -4.32 10.08
CA ASN A 104 -27.29 -3.86 10.02
C ASN A 104 -26.33 -4.52 11.01
N LYS A 105 -26.75 -5.59 11.69
CA LYS A 105 -25.86 -6.42 12.49
C LYS A 105 -25.13 -7.39 11.56
N GLU A 106 -23.81 -7.48 11.75
CA GLU A 106 -22.98 -8.52 11.14
C GLU A 106 -23.53 -9.86 11.58
N VAL A 107 -23.80 -10.74 10.62
CA VAL A 107 -24.27 -12.09 10.93
C VAL A 107 -23.22 -13.07 10.45
N PHE A 108 -22.82 -13.97 11.34
CA PHE A 108 -22.00 -15.14 11.06
C PHE A 108 -20.53 -14.91 10.67
N VAL A 109 -19.98 -13.70 10.73
CA VAL A 109 -18.53 -13.49 10.49
C VAL A 109 -17.69 -14.26 11.51
N ASP A 110 -18.01 -14.13 12.81
CA ASP A 110 -17.33 -14.88 13.87
C ASP A 110 -17.49 -16.38 13.68
N ASP A 111 -18.73 -16.85 13.44
CA ASP A 111 -19.04 -18.27 13.25
C ASP A 111 -18.27 -18.85 12.05
N MET A 112 -18.11 -18.07 10.97
CA MET A 112 -17.31 -18.42 9.80
C MET A 112 -15.81 -18.51 10.15
N LEU A 113 -15.24 -17.50 10.82
CA LEU A 113 -13.84 -17.52 11.25
C LEU A 113 -13.56 -18.69 12.20
N HIS A 114 -14.46 -18.94 13.16
CA HIS A 114 -14.39 -20.09 14.04
C HIS A 114 -14.39 -21.41 13.27
N SER A 115 -15.26 -21.56 12.26
CA SER A 115 -15.32 -22.75 11.41
C SER A 115 -14.03 -22.95 10.61
N GLN A 116 -13.46 -21.87 10.06
CA GLN A 116 -12.18 -21.95 9.35
C GLN A 116 -11.05 -22.42 10.26
N ILE A 117 -10.93 -21.84 11.46
CA ILE A 117 -9.90 -22.26 12.41
C ILE A 117 -10.11 -23.73 12.83
N GLN A 118 -11.34 -24.16 13.08
CA GLN A 118 -11.64 -25.57 13.36
C GLN A 118 -11.22 -26.49 12.22
N ASN A 119 -11.51 -26.12 10.97
CA ASN A 119 -11.09 -26.89 9.80
C ASN A 119 -9.57 -26.97 9.69
N LEU A 120 -8.84 -25.88 9.99
CA LEU A 120 -7.38 -25.88 10.03
C LEU A 120 -6.83 -26.85 11.09
N ILE A 121 -7.41 -26.84 12.30
CA ILE A 121 -7.02 -27.75 13.40
C ILE A 121 -7.32 -29.22 13.07
N LEU A 122 -8.41 -29.48 12.35
CA LEU A 122 -8.76 -30.83 11.92
C LEU A 122 -7.80 -31.35 10.86
N LYS A 123 -7.47 -30.53 9.85
CA LYS A 123 -6.61 -30.91 8.72
C LYS A 123 -5.12 -30.96 9.07
N ASN A 124 -4.65 -30.12 9.99
CA ASN A 124 -3.23 -29.99 10.29
C ASN A 124 -2.94 -30.47 11.72
N LYS A 125 -2.36 -31.67 11.83
CA LYS A 125 -1.96 -32.26 13.11
C LYS A 125 -0.53 -31.85 13.46
N SER A 126 -0.34 -31.40 14.70
CA SER A 126 0.97 -31.08 15.25
C SER A 126 1.74 -32.38 15.53
N SER A 127 2.97 -32.49 15.02
CA SER A 127 3.90 -33.60 15.26
C SER A 127 5.21 -33.08 15.86
N GLU A 128 6.16 -33.99 16.14
CA GLU A 128 7.49 -33.62 16.63
C GLU A 128 8.28 -32.82 15.59
N ASP A 129 8.13 -33.19 14.32
CA ASP A 129 8.86 -32.60 13.19
C ASP A 129 8.18 -31.35 12.61
N CYS A 130 6.85 -31.23 12.76
CA CYS A 130 6.09 -30.12 12.21
C CYS A 130 5.01 -29.65 13.19
N LYS A 131 5.29 -28.55 13.87
CA LYS A 131 4.36 -27.92 14.80
C LYS A 131 3.43 -26.98 14.06
N GLN A 132 2.26 -26.75 14.61
CA GLN A 132 1.31 -25.80 14.06
C GLN A 132 1.24 -24.56 14.95
N HIS A 133 1.20 -23.38 14.34
CA HIS A 133 1.13 -22.10 15.01
C HIS A 133 -0.04 -21.27 14.47
N LEU A 134 -0.91 -20.81 15.36
CA LEU A 134 -2.01 -19.91 15.03
C LEU A 134 -1.65 -18.49 15.45
N ILE A 135 -1.60 -17.58 14.50
CA ILE A 135 -1.61 -16.14 14.76
C ILE A 135 -3.05 -15.67 14.60
N LEU A 136 -3.67 -15.21 15.68
CA LEU A 136 -5.05 -14.74 15.69
C LEU A 136 -5.08 -13.26 16.06
N ILE A 137 -5.72 -12.43 15.24
CA ILE A 137 -5.91 -11.01 15.54
C ILE A 137 -7.37 -10.75 15.87
N THR A 138 -7.65 -10.59 17.17
CA THR A 138 -8.98 -10.23 17.70
C THR A 138 -8.85 -9.75 19.15
N GLY A 139 -9.77 -8.90 19.58
CA GLY A 139 -9.95 -8.56 21.00
C GLY A 139 -11.15 -9.25 21.64
N ASP A 140 -12.03 -9.87 20.84
CA ASP A 140 -13.32 -10.34 21.32
C ASP A 140 -13.22 -11.66 22.06
N GLY A 141 -13.52 -11.62 23.35
CA GLY A 141 -13.70 -12.80 24.19
C GLY A 141 -15.16 -13.00 24.61
N GLY A 142 -16.10 -12.43 23.85
CA GLY A 142 -17.53 -12.46 24.11
C GLY A 142 -18.06 -13.88 24.25
N LYS A 143 -18.91 -14.09 25.26
CA LYS A 143 -19.67 -15.34 25.39
C LYS A 143 -20.90 -15.22 24.49
N ASN A 144 -20.83 -15.78 23.29
CA ASN A 144 -21.93 -15.78 22.31
C ASN A 144 -23.07 -16.77 22.68
N GLY A 145 -23.47 -16.81 23.95
CA GLY A 145 -24.47 -17.75 24.47
C GLY A 145 -24.04 -19.22 24.27
N LYS A 146 -24.86 -20.01 23.56
CA LYS A 146 -24.56 -21.41 23.19
C LYS A 146 -23.69 -21.57 21.94
N ARG A 147 -23.26 -20.47 21.30
CA ARG A 147 -22.43 -20.50 20.09
C ARG A 147 -20.94 -20.55 20.42
N THR A 148 -20.16 -20.83 19.39
CA THR A 148 -18.69 -20.79 19.46
C THR A 148 -18.19 -19.36 19.71
N ASN A 149 -17.00 -19.23 20.29
CA ASN A 149 -16.34 -17.96 20.57
C ASN A 149 -14.81 -18.14 20.47
N PHE A 150 -14.07 -17.05 20.25
CA PHE A 150 -12.62 -17.11 20.10
C PHE A 150 -11.88 -17.74 21.29
N PRO A 151 -12.23 -17.48 22.57
CA PRO A 151 -11.66 -18.22 23.70
C PRO A 151 -11.72 -19.74 23.55
N ASN A 152 -12.88 -20.28 23.17
CA ASN A 152 -13.05 -21.72 22.94
C ASN A 152 -12.22 -22.22 21.76
N ILE A 153 -12.11 -21.43 20.69
CA ILE A 153 -11.31 -21.78 19.51
C ILE A 153 -9.80 -21.81 19.85
N ILE A 154 -9.31 -20.83 20.61
CA ILE A 154 -7.93 -20.80 21.09
C ILE A 154 -7.66 -22.02 21.98
N SER A 155 -8.54 -22.31 22.94
CA SER A 155 -8.42 -23.51 23.78
C SER A 155 -8.42 -24.81 22.95
N LEU A 156 -9.24 -24.89 21.89
CA LEU A 156 -9.24 -26.03 20.98
C LEU A 156 -7.90 -26.20 20.26
N ALA A 157 -7.30 -25.12 19.75
CA ALA A 157 -5.98 -25.16 19.11
C ALA A 157 -4.90 -25.63 20.10
N LEU A 158 -4.87 -25.05 21.30
CA LEU A 158 -3.90 -25.38 22.35
C LEU A 158 -4.04 -26.85 22.81
N ASN A 159 -5.26 -27.35 22.96
CA ASN A 159 -5.52 -28.77 23.27
C ASN A 159 -5.06 -29.73 22.15
N ASN A 160 -4.93 -29.24 20.91
CA ASN A 160 -4.36 -29.98 19.78
C ASN A 160 -2.84 -29.78 19.65
N LYS A 161 -2.17 -29.29 20.70
CA LYS A 161 -0.70 -29.05 20.74
C LYS A 161 -0.24 -27.99 19.71
N TRP A 162 -1.12 -27.08 19.32
CA TRP A 162 -0.72 -25.89 18.57
C TRP A 162 -0.16 -24.85 19.55
N THR A 163 0.68 -23.94 19.05
CA THR A 163 1.00 -22.69 19.74
C THR A 163 0.12 -21.55 19.20
N VAL A 164 -0.16 -20.55 20.03
CA VAL A 164 -1.04 -19.43 19.66
C VAL A 164 -0.42 -18.10 20.02
N ASP A 165 -0.32 -17.20 19.05
CA ASP A 165 -0.01 -15.80 19.25
C ASP A 165 -1.29 -14.97 19.02
N LEU A 166 -1.86 -14.45 20.10
CA LEU A 166 -3.02 -13.57 20.06
C LEU A 166 -2.54 -12.12 19.95
N TRP A 167 -2.92 -11.43 18.88
CA TRP A 167 -2.68 -10.00 18.71
C TRP A 167 -3.96 -9.21 18.95
N SER A 168 -3.88 -8.18 19.81
CA SER A 168 -5.03 -7.33 20.12
C SER A 168 -4.60 -5.93 20.50
N TRP A 169 -5.51 -4.97 20.31
CA TRP A 169 -5.46 -3.71 21.05
C TRP A 169 -5.72 -3.98 22.54
N LYS A 170 -4.93 -3.36 23.41
CA LYS A 170 -5.01 -3.55 24.87
C LYS A 170 -6.39 -3.15 25.42
N ALA A 171 -6.95 -2.05 24.90
CA ALA A 171 -8.25 -1.53 25.33
C ALA A 171 -9.43 -2.45 24.96
N SER A 172 -9.27 -3.29 23.93
CA SER A 172 -10.32 -4.18 23.43
C SER A 172 -10.14 -5.64 23.87
N LEU A 173 -9.00 -5.98 24.48
CA LEU A 173 -8.68 -7.36 24.85
C LEU A 173 -9.56 -7.84 26.00
N SER A 174 -10.33 -8.91 25.78
CA SER A 174 -11.05 -9.60 26.85
C SER A 174 -10.10 -10.19 27.90
N ARG A 175 -10.45 -10.01 29.18
CA ARG A 175 -9.71 -10.58 30.32
C ARG A 175 -9.64 -12.11 30.29
N GLU A 176 -10.58 -12.77 29.59
CA GLU A 176 -10.60 -14.23 29.49
C GLU A 176 -9.34 -14.78 28.81
N PHE A 177 -8.76 -14.03 27.87
CA PHE A 177 -7.52 -14.45 27.21
C PHE A 177 -6.33 -14.53 28.16
N ALA A 178 -6.26 -13.65 29.18
CA ALA A 178 -5.24 -13.73 30.21
C ALA A 178 -5.37 -15.03 31.04
N ASN A 179 -6.61 -15.46 31.32
CA ASN A 179 -6.87 -16.73 32.01
C ASN A 179 -6.44 -17.94 31.16
N ILE A 180 -6.69 -17.90 29.85
CA ILE A 180 -6.25 -18.96 28.93
C ILE A 180 -4.73 -18.98 28.85
N GLN A 181 -4.08 -17.83 28.67
CA GLN A 181 -2.62 -17.73 28.59
C GLN A 181 -1.96 -18.31 29.84
N LYS A 182 -2.47 -17.98 31.04
CA LYS A 182 -1.95 -18.54 32.30
C LYS A 182 -2.05 -20.06 32.36
N ARG A 183 -3.14 -20.65 31.85
CA ARG A 183 -3.37 -22.11 31.86
C ARG A 183 -2.55 -22.86 30.82
N HIS A 184 -2.24 -22.23 29.70
CA HIS A 184 -1.59 -22.87 28.55
C HIS A 184 -0.18 -22.32 28.26
N SER A 185 0.42 -21.62 29.22
CA SER A 185 1.81 -21.17 29.11
C SER A 185 2.76 -22.38 29.02
N PRO A 186 3.78 -22.37 28.13
CA PRO A 186 4.23 -21.27 27.28
C PRO A 186 3.62 -21.26 25.86
N ASN A 187 2.64 -22.12 25.58
CA ASN A 187 2.09 -22.32 24.24
C ASN A 187 1.16 -21.20 23.76
N MET A 188 0.81 -20.23 24.61
CA MET A 188 0.05 -19.04 24.23
C MET A 188 0.81 -17.76 24.59
N LYS A 189 0.82 -16.80 23.66
CA LYS A 189 1.33 -15.44 23.88
C LYS A 189 0.26 -14.41 23.51
N ILE A 190 0.31 -13.27 24.18
CA ILE A 190 -0.51 -12.10 23.86
C ILE A 190 0.45 -10.99 23.45
N ASN A 191 0.29 -10.49 22.23
CA ASN A 191 1.04 -9.40 21.64
C ASN A 191 0.12 -8.18 21.51
N TYR A 192 0.60 -6.99 21.91
CA TYR A 192 -0.22 -5.78 21.89
C TYR A 192 0.09 -4.94 20.65
N LEU A 193 -0.96 -4.64 19.86
CA LEU A 193 -0.86 -3.77 18.69
C LEU A 193 -0.52 -2.32 19.06
N ASP A 194 -0.77 -1.92 20.31
CA ASP A 194 -0.45 -0.58 20.81
C ASP A 194 1.04 -0.24 20.71
N THR A 195 1.93 -1.24 20.80
CA THR A 195 3.38 -1.06 20.62
C THR A 195 3.73 -0.51 19.24
N TYR A 196 2.94 -0.84 18.23
CA TYR A 196 3.20 -0.50 16.82
C TYR A 196 2.21 0.55 16.28
N ARG A 197 1.41 1.17 17.16
CA ARG A 197 0.26 2.01 16.78
C ARG A 197 0.64 3.10 15.79
N THR A 198 1.79 3.75 15.98
CA THR A 198 2.28 4.82 15.10
C THR A 198 2.66 4.33 13.71
N GLU A 199 3.10 3.08 13.56
CA GLU A 199 3.46 2.50 12.27
C GLU A 199 2.24 1.94 11.52
N ILE A 200 1.29 1.36 12.25
CA ILE A 200 0.16 0.63 11.64
C ILE A 200 -1.12 1.46 11.54
N THR A 201 -1.18 2.68 12.08
CA THR A 201 -2.35 3.55 11.98
C THR A 201 -2.06 4.90 11.35
N PHE A 202 -3.06 5.49 10.72
CA PHE A 202 -3.02 6.84 10.15
C PHE A 202 -4.37 7.53 10.27
N GLN A 203 -4.39 8.86 10.16
CA GLN A 203 -5.64 9.63 10.12
C GLN A 203 -6.06 9.85 8.67
N GLU A 204 -7.34 9.62 8.36
CA GLU A 204 -7.88 9.69 6.99
C GLU A 204 -7.62 11.04 6.29
N LYS A 205 -7.64 12.16 7.02
CA LYS A 205 -7.32 13.49 6.47
C LYS A 205 -5.86 13.61 6.00
N GLN A 206 -4.92 13.03 6.74
CA GLN A 206 -3.50 13.14 6.42
C GLN A 206 -3.12 12.39 5.14
N LYS A 207 -3.82 11.30 4.81
CA LYS A 207 -3.57 10.53 3.59
C LYS A 207 -4.12 11.20 2.34
N GLN A 208 -5.31 11.82 2.43
CA GLN A 208 -5.85 12.62 1.33
C GLN A 208 -4.94 13.82 1.05
N GLU A 209 -4.54 14.56 2.09
CA GLU A 209 -3.61 15.69 1.94
C GLU A 209 -2.24 15.27 1.39
N GLN A 210 -1.76 14.06 1.72
CA GLN A 210 -0.52 13.55 1.15
C GLN A 210 -0.69 13.17 -0.33
N GLN A 211 -1.80 12.54 -0.71
CA GLN A 211 -2.11 12.20 -2.09
C GLN A 211 -2.33 13.45 -2.95
N ASP A 212 -3.03 14.45 -2.42
CA ASP A 212 -3.25 15.73 -3.10
C ASP A 212 -1.91 16.45 -3.33
N ARG A 213 -1.00 16.45 -2.33
CA ARG A 213 0.36 16.99 -2.49
C ARG A 213 1.20 16.24 -3.52
N GLU A 214 1.12 14.92 -3.55
CA GLU A 214 1.84 14.08 -4.53
C GLU A 214 1.30 14.33 -5.95
N GLN A 215 -0.02 14.50 -6.09
CA GLN A 215 -0.66 14.79 -7.37
C GLN A 215 -0.40 16.22 -7.86
N GLU A 216 -0.38 17.21 -6.97
CA GLU A 216 0.03 18.59 -7.28
C GLU A 216 1.49 18.64 -7.77
N GLN A 217 2.39 17.88 -7.15
CA GLN A 217 3.79 17.79 -7.60
C GLN A 217 3.92 17.16 -8.99
N GLN A 218 3.14 16.12 -9.29
CA GLN A 218 3.13 15.52 -10.64
C GLN A 218 2.59 16.50 -11.69
N ASN A 219 1.47 17.15 -11.42
CA ASN A 219 0.88 18.12 -12.34
C ASN A 219 1.85 19.30 -12.61
N GLN A 220 2.56 19.77 -11.58
CA GLN A 220 3.57 20.82 -11.75
C GLN A 220 4.73 20.34 -12.63
N GLN A 221 5.21 19.11 -12.45
CA GLN A 221 6.27 18.54 -13.28
C GLN A 221 5.85 18.38 -14.75
N GLU A 222 4.61 17.96 -15.01
CA GLU A 222 4.07 17.87 -16.37
C GLU A 222 3.94 19.25 -17.02
N GLN A 223 3.50 20.25 -16.26
CA GLN A 223 3.39 21.62 -16.76
C GLN A 223 4.77 22.21 -17.08
N ASP A 224 5.75 22.04 -16.20
CA ASP A 224 7.12 22.50 -16.42
C ASP A 224 7.76 21.82 -17.65
N GLN A 225 7.43 20.55 -17.92
CA GLN A 225 7.87 19.84 -19.14
C GLN A 225 7.21 20.40 -20.40
N GLN A 226 5.91 20.67 -20.37
CA GLN A 226 5.20 21.26 -21.51
C GLN A 226 5.71 22.66 -21.84
N ASP A 227 5.99 23.48 -20.82
CA ASP A 227 6.55 24.81 -21.01
C ASP A 227 7.96 24.74 -21.63
N GLN A 228 8.80 23.80 -21.18
CA GLN A 228 10.12 23.55 -21.79
C GLN A 228 10.03 23.08 -23.26
N GLU A 229 9.06 22.23 -23.59
CA GLU A 229 8.83 21.78 -24.97
C GLU A 229 8.35 22.93 -25.87
N GLN A 230 7.47 23.80 -25.38
CA GLN A 230 7.01 24.98 -26.12
C GLN A 230 8.14 25.98 -26.35
N ASP A 231 8.98 26.21 -25.35
CA ASP A 231 10.16 27.08 -25.48
C ASP A 231 11.15 26.52 -26.52
N GLN A 232 11.38 25.20 -26.53
CA GLN A 232 12.22 24.56 -27.56
C GLN A 232 11.61 24.69 -28.95
N GLN A 233 10.32 24.41 -29.12
CA GLN A 233 9.65 24.57 -30.41
C GLN A 233 9.69 26.02 -30.91
N GLY A 234 9.53 27.00 -30.01
CA GLY A 234 9.65 28.42 -30.33
C GLY A 234 11.05 28.78 -30.82
N GLN A 235 12.10 28.29 -30.14
CA GLN A 235 13.49 28.49 -30.56
C GLN A 235 13.80 27.82 -31.90
N GLU A 236 13.29 26.61 -32.14
CA GLU A 236 13.46 25.91 -33.41
C GLU A 236 12.78 26.65 -34.56
N GLN A 237 11.56 27.14 -34.35
CA GLN A 237 10.82 27.91 -35.36
C GLN A 237 11.49 29.25 -35.65
N GLU A 238 12.04 29.93 -34.63
CA GLU A 238 12.80 31.16 -34.82
C GLU A 238 14.10 30.92 -35.61
N GLN A 239 14.81 29.82 -35.33
CA GLN A 239 15.98 29.42 -36.11
C GLN A 239 15.63 29.09 -37.57
N GLN A 240 14.54 28.38 -37.82
CA GLN A 240 14.07 28.11 -39.19
C GLN A 240 13.75 29.39 -39.95
N ASN A 241 13.03 30.32 -39.32
CA ASN A 241 12.72 31.62 -39.92
C ASN A 241 13.98 32.45 -40.24
N GLN A 242 14.99 32.42 -39.36
CA GLN A 242 16.27 33.08 -39.61
C GLN A 242 17.01 32.46 -40.81
N GLN A 243 17.05 31.13 -40.90
CA GLN A 243 17.67 30.42 -42.03
C GLN A 243 16.96 30.72 -43.36
N GLU A 244 15.63 30.79 -43.37
CA GLU A 244 14.86 31.18 -44.56
C GLU A 244 15.17 32.61 -45.02
N GLN A 245 15.21 33.56 -44.08
CA GLN A 245 15.57 34.96 -44.39
C GLN A 245 16.99 35.08 -44.94
N GLU A 246 17.95 34.35 -44.37
CA GLU A 246 19.33 34.30 -44.89
C GLU A 246 19.37 33.74 -46.32
N HIS A 247 18.61 32.67 -46.59
CA HIS A 247 18.54 32.09 -47.92
C HIS A 247 17.92 33.05 -48.94
N GLU A 248 16.84 33.77 -48.59
CA GLU A 248 16.23 34.78 -49.46
C GLU A 248 17.20 35.93 -49.77
N GLN A 249 17.93 36.42 -48.76
CA GLN A 249 18.94 37.46 -48.96
C GLN A 249 20.07 37.01 -49.89
N GLN A 250 20.55 35.77 -49.75
CA GLN A 250 21.56 35.21 -50.65
C GLN A 250 21.04 35.12 -52.09
N ASN A 251 19.81 34.64 -52.27
CA ASN A 251 19.16 34.57 -53.59
C ASN A 251 19.04 35.95 -54.25
N GLN A 252 18.63 36.97 -53.48
CA GLN A 252 18.52 38.35 -53.97
C GLN A 252 19.89 38.92 -54.39
N GLN A 253 20.93 38.69 -53.58
CA GLN A 253 22.29 39.11 -53.90
C GLN A 253 22.80 38.44 -55.18
N GLU A 254 22.54 37.15 -55.38
CA GLU A 254 22.89 36.46 -56.62
C GLU A 254 22.20 37.04 -57.84
N GLN A 255 20.90 37.33 -57.75
CA GLN A 255 20.14 37.94 -58.84
C GLN A 255 20.71 39.31 -59.20
N ASP A 256 21.01 40.15 -58.21
CA ASP A 256 21.61 41.45 -58.41
C ASP A 256 23.00 41.37 -59.05
N GLN A 257 23.82 40.39 -58.65
CA GLN A 257 25.11 40.13 -59.30
C GLN A 257 24.93 39.69 -60.76
N LYS A 258 23.95 38.83 -61.07
CA LYS A 258 23.62 38.40 -62.43
C LYS A 258 23.17 39.61 -63.28
N ILE A 259 22.34 40.50 -62.73
CA ILE A 259 21.90 41.74 -63.40
C ILE A 259 23.08 42.69 -63.66
N LYS A 260 23.95 42.93 -62.66
CA LYS A 260 25.16 43.74 -62.79
C LYS A 260 26.10 43.18 -63.87
N LYS A 261 26.31 41.86 -63.92
CA LYS A 261 27.10 41.18 -64.97
C LYS A 261 26.48 41.36 -66.37
N LYS A 262 25.15 41.23 -66.52
CA LYS A 262 24.44 41.48 -67.79
C LYS A 262 24.56 42.94 -68.25
N LYS A 263 24.42 43.92 -67.34
CA LYS A 263 24.60 45.36 -67.64
C LYS A 263 26.03 45.67 -68.08
N LYS A 264 27.06 45.09 -67.43
CA LYS A 264 28.48 45.23 -67.84
C LYS A 264 28.73 44.63 -69.24
N LYS A 265 28.16 43.46 -69.55
CA LYS A 265 28.26 42.84 -70.90
C LYS A 265 27.59 43.70 -71.98
N LYS A 266 26.42 44.30 -71.73
CA LYS A 266 25.77 45.25 -72.65
C LYS A 266 26.62 46.51 -72.88
N LYS A 267 27.19 47.11 -71.83
CA LYS A 267 28.10 48.27 -71.97
C LYS A 267 29.35 47.93 -72.78
N LYS A 268 29.97 46.76 -72.60
CA LYS A 268 31.08 46.30 -73.44
C LYS A 268 30.68 46.11 -74.91
N LYS A 269 29.51 45.52 -75.20
CA LYS A 269 29.00 45.36 -76.57
C LYS A 269 28.73 46.71 -77.28
N ASN A 270 28.20 47.70 -76.56
CA ASN A 270 27.99 49.04 -77.11
C ASN A 270 29.31 49.79 -77.35
N LYS A 271 30.33 49.59 -76.50
CA LYS A 271 31.67 50.15 -76.72
C LYS A 271 32.36 49.58 -77.97
N ILE A 272 32.13 48.31 -78.30
CA ILE A 272 32.69 47.65 -79.49
C ILE A 272 32.00 48.10 -80.79
N LYS A 273 30.73 48.52 -80.74
CA LYS A 273 30.01 49.06 -81.91
C LYS A 273 30.44 50.48 -82.31
N ILE A 274 31.04 51.24 -81.40
CA ILE A 274 31.50 52.61 -81.67
C ILE A 274 32.86 52.63 -82.41
N ASN A 275 33.69 51.57 -82.27
CA ASN A 275 34.99 51.46 -82.95
C ASN A 275 34.94 50.72 -84.31
N LYS A 276 33.77 50.63 -84.96
CA LYS A 276 33.63 49.97 -86.28
C LYS A 276 33.10 50.90 -87.39
N ASN A 277 33.08 52.20 -87.14
CA ASN A 277 32.66 53.22 -88.11
C ASN A 277 33.82 54.18 -88.49
N ASP A 278 35.07 53.74 -88.32
CA ASP A 278 36.24 54.34 -88.98
C ASP A 278 36.63 53.47 -90.19
#